data_AF-W7LC39-F1
#
_entry.id   AF-W7LC39-F1
#
_cell.length_a   1.000
_cell.length_b   1.000
_cell.length_c   1.000
_cell.angle_alpha   90.00
_cell.angle_beta   90.00
_cell.angle_gamma   90.00
#
_symmetry.space_group_name_H-M   'P 1'
#
loop_
_entity.id
_entity.type
_entity.pdbx_description
1 polymer ?
#
loop_
_entity_poly.entity_id
_entity_poly.type
_entity_poly.pdbx_seq_one_letter_code
_entity_poly.pdbx_strand_id
1 'polypeptide(L)'
;MKEAASKQIESILKDYHWMMNSIKILRDSMKDAGEGLTAQYGDEAGMPKAQGTTSDPVYRENLRREKRYSVIHKYEAKISVIQDRLHLITDNREIEVLHWLLEGKSYRWIGAHMGLSFSHIKRIRDSIVDQLSQETNGTNGTEETKLLKHKSAC
;
A
#
# COMPACT_ATOMS: atom_id res chain seq x y z
N MET A 1 11.89 -18.83 -11.98
CA MET A 1 10.73 -17.94 -11.75
C MET A 1 10.61 -17.47 -10.30
N LYS A 2 10.77 -18.36 -9.30
CA LYS A 2 10.69 -18.00 -7.86
C LYS A 2 11.58 -16.82 -7.43
N GLU A 3 12.82 -16.74 -7.92
CA GLU A 3 13.77 -15.69 -7.53
C GLU A 3 13.35 -14.27 -7.95
N ALA A 4 12.59 -14.13 -9.04
CA ALA A 4 12.08 -12.82 -9.47
C ALA A 4 10.91 -12.36 -8.59
N ALA A 5 10.04 -13.29 -8.19
CA ALA A 5 8.89 -13.00 -7.34
C ALA A 5 9.32 -12.62 -5.91
N SER A 6 10.29 -13.32 -5.33
CA SER A 6 10.82 -13.00 -4.00
C SER A 6 11.46 -11.61 -3.96
N LYS A 7 12.27 -11.24 -4.96
CA LYS A 7 12.86 -9.89 -5.08
C LYS A 7 11.81 -8.78 -5.19
N GLN A 8 10.69 -9.03 -5.89
CA GLN A 8 9.60 -8.07 -6.01
C GLN A 8 8.91 -7.84 -4.66
N ILE A 9 8.60 -8.92 -3.93
CA ILE A 9 7.99 -8.85 -2.59
C ILE A 9 8.91 -8.18 -1.60
N GLU A 10 10.21 -8.51 -1.63
CA GLU A 10 11.23 -7.88 -0.80
C GLU A 10 11.24 -6.35 -0.99
N SER A 11 11.18 -5.89 -2.24
CA SER A 11 11.12 -4.48 -2.60
C SER A 11 9.85 -3.82 -2.09
N ILE A 12 8.69 -4.47 -2.29
CA ILE A 12 7.40 -3.99 -1.80
C ILE A 12 7.38 -3.88 -0.27
N LEU A 13 7.91 -4.88 0.44
CA LEU A 13 7.95 -4.91 1.90
C LEU A 13 8.82 -3.78 2.45
N LYS A 14 9.99 -3.53 1.84
CA LYS A 14 10.89 -2.44 2.22
C LYS A 14 10.21 -1.07 2.07
N ASP A 15 9.48 -0.88 0.97
CA ASP A 15 8.84 0.39 0.65
C ASP A 15 7.44 0.52 1.27
N TYR A 16 6.93 -0.51 1.94
CA TYR A 16 5.56 -0.59 2.43
C TYR A 16 5.15 0.61 3.29
N HIS A 17 5.91 0.87 4.36
CA HIS A 17 5.64 1.96 5.27
C HIS A 17 5.66 3.33 4.56
N TRP A 18 6.65 3.52 3.68
CA TRP A 18 6.78 4.75 2.90
C TRP A 18 5.63 4.94 1.91
N MET A 19 5.20 3.88 1.21
CA MET A 19 4.05 3.89 0.31
C MET A 19 2.76 4.22 1.08
N MET A 20 2.57 3.63 2.25
CA MET A 20 1.39 3.88 3.08
C MET A 20 1.31 5.34 3.53
N ASN A 21 2.43 5.89 4.02
CA ASN A 21 2.53 7.30 4.39
C ASN A 21 2.32 8.22 3.17
N SER A 22 2.86 7.84 2.01
CA SER A 22 2.70 8.59 0.76
C SER A 22 1.24 8.64 0.31
N ILE A 23 0.51 7.53 0.39
CA ILE A 23 -0.94 7.49 0.11
C ILE A 23 -1.69 8.42 1.05
N LYS A 24 -1.37 8.41 2.35
CA LYS A 24 -2.00 9.29 3.34
C LYS A 24 -1.82 10.76 2.98
N ILE A 25 -0.57 11.19 2.75
CA ILE A 25 -0.24 12.57 2.38
C ILE A 25 -0.91 12.97 1.06
N LEU A 26 -0.89 12.08 0.05
CA LEU A 26 -1.50 12.36 -1.24
C LEU A 26 -3.03 12.49 -1.12
N ARG A 27 -3.69 11.62 -0.35
CA ARG A 27 -5.14 11.69 -0.10
C ARG A 27 -5.53 12.97 0.63
N ASP A 28 -4.75 13.40 1.62
CA ASP A 28 -5.01 14.65 2.33
C ASP A 28 -4.81 15.86 1.40
N SER A 29 -3.74 15.87 0.59
CA SER A 29 -3.50 16.94 -0.39
C SER A 29 -4.60 17.11 -1.45
N MET A 30 -5.42 16.07 -1.67
CA MET A 30 -6.54 16.12 -2.61
C MET A 30 -7.82 16.67 -1.99
N LYS A 31 -7.96 16.64 -0.66
CA LYS A 31 -9.11 17.23 0.06
C LYS A 31 -9.05 18.76 0.02
N ASP A 32 -7.89 19.32 0.29
CA ASP A 32 -7.70 20.78 0.43
C ASP A 32 -7.69 21.54 -0.91
N ALA A 33 -7.43 20.84 -2.02
CA ALA A 33 -7.33 21.46 -3.35
C ALA A 33 -8.69 21.94 -3.92
N GLY A 34 -9.80 21.74 -3.21
CA GLY A 34 -11.12 22.24 -3.58
C GLY A 34 -11.37 23.71 -3.23
N GLU A 35 -10.71 24.25 -2.20
CA GLU A 35 -11.01 25.60 -1.68
C GLU A 35 -10.25 26.75 -2.38
N GLY A 36 -9.12 26.46 -3.03
CA GLY A 36 -8.24 27.50 -3.58
C GLY A 36 -8.51 27.94 -5.03
N LEU A 37 -9.33 27.20 -5.79
CA LEU A 37 -9.56 27.49 -7.22
C LEU A 37 -10.58 28.60 -7.49
N THR A 38 -11.39 28.95 -6.49
CA THR A 38 -12.41 29.99 -6.59
C THR A 38 -11.94 31.36 -6.08
N ALA A 39 -10.79 31.45 -5.39
CA ALA A 39 -10.40 32.65 -4.64
C ALA A 39 -9.63 33.72 -5.43
N GLN A 40 -9.27 33.49 -6.71
CA GLN A 40 -8.45 34.44 -7.49
C GLN A 40 -9.17 35.06 -8.69
N TYR A 41 -10.49 35.26 -8.57
CA TYR A 41 -11.30 36.05 -9.51
C TYR A 41 -11.85 37.34 -8.88
N GLY A 42 -11.13 37.91 -7.89
CA GLY A 42 -11.45 39.23 -7.35
C GLY A 42 -10.82 40.33 -8.19
N ASP A 43 -11.65 41.08 -8.92
CA ASP A 43 -11.55 42.45 -9.45
C ASP A 43 -10.27 42.97 -10.14
N GLU A 44 -9.12 42.29 -10.09
CA GLU A 44 -7.85 42.69 -10.72
C GLU A 44 -7.62 42.07 -12.12
N ALA A 45 -8.60 41.33 -12.67
CA ALA A 45 -8.52 40.68 -13.98
C ALA A 45 -8.72 41.63 -15.18
N GLY A 46 -8.43 42.92 -15.01
CA GLY A 46 -8.79 44.01 -15.93
C GLY A 46 -8.00 44.10 -17.24
N MET A 47 -7.12 43.16 -17.59
CA MET A 47 -6.40 43.24 -18.87
C MET A 47 -5.98 41.87 -19.44
N PRO A 48 -6.56 41.41 -20.57
CA PRO A 48 -6.10 40.21 -21.24
C PRO A 48 -4.78 40.49 -21.99
N LYS A 49 -3.70 39.80 -21.62
CA LYS A 49 -2.45 39.80 -22.40
C LYS A 49 -2.44 38.66 -23.42
N ALA A 50 -1.78 38.92 -24.54
CA ALA A 50 -1.82 38.16 -25.79
C ALA A 50 -1.42 36.67 -25.68
N GLN A 51 -1.96 35.91 -26.64
CA GLN A 51 -1.97 34.45 -26.82
C GLN A 51 -0.66 33.70 -26.52
N GLY A 52 -0.81 32.60 -25.78
CA GLY A 52 0.14 31.49 -25.69
C GLY A 52 -0.60 30.22 -25.24
N THR A 53 -0.50 29.16 -26.02
CA THR A 53 -1.21 27.88 -25.90
C THR A 53 -1.14 27.25 -24.50
N THR A 54 -2.23 27.31 -23.73
CA THR A 54 -2.85 26.23 -22.92
C THR A 54 -4.05 26.85 -22.18
N SER A 55 -5.22 26.83 -22.83
CA SER A 55 -6.34 27.77 -22.59
C SER A 55 -7.24 27.48 -21.38
N ASP A 56 -7.09 26.34 -20.70
CA ASP A 56 -7.97 25.99 -19.58
C ASP A 56 -7.19 25.60 -18.30
N PRO A 57 -7.12 26.50 -17.29
CA PRO A 57 -6.56 26.20 -15.98
C PRO A 57 -7.24 25.01 -15.27
N VAL A 58 -8.54 24.81 -15.47
CA VAL A 58 -9.31 23.70 -14.87
C VAL A 58 -8.86 22.36 -15.45
N TYR A 59 -8.71 22.28 -16.77
CA TYR A 59 -8.17 21.10 -17.44
C TYR A 59 -6.76 20.72 -16.95
N ARG A 60 -5.87 21.71 -16.77
CA ARG A 60 -4.51 21.47 -16.25
C ARG A 60 -4.52 20.91 -14.83
N GLU A 61 -5.42 21.41 -13.98
CA GLU A 61 -5.59 20.92 -12.62
C GLU A 61 -6.13 19.48 -12.62
N ASN A 62 -7.09 19.17 -13.48
CA ASN A 62 -7.62 17.81 -13.63
C ASN A 62 -6.51 16.82 -14.04
N LEU A 63 -5.69 17.16 -15.04
CA LEU A 63 -4.54 16.34 -15.44
C LEU A 63 -3.52 16.15 -14.30
N ARG A 64 -3.28 17.20 -13.49
CA ARG A 64 -2.40 17.10 -12.32
C ARG A 64 -2.96 16.14 -11.27
N ARG A 65 -4.27 16.17 -11.02
CA ARG A 65 -4.97 15.27 -10.09
C ARG A 65 -4.97 13.83 -10.57
N GLU A 66 -5.29 13.60 -11.85
CA GLU A 66 -5.31 12.26 -12.45
C GLU A 66 -3.96 11.55 -12.30
N LYS A 67 -2.85 12.25 -12.52
CA LYS A 67 -1.50 11.72 -12.29
C LYS A 67 -1.29 11.28 -10.84
N ARG A 68 -1.80 12.04 -9.85
CA ARG A 68 -1.71 11.68 -8.43
C ARG A 68 -2.56 10.46 -8.11
N TYR A 69 -3.78 10.37 -8.63
CA TYR A 69 -4.64 9.18 -8.48
C TYR A 69 -3.96 7.93 -9.07
N SER A 70 -3.35 8.03 -10.25
CA SER A 70 -2.61 6.92 -10.85
C SER A 70 -1.47 6.42 -9.94
N VAL A 71 -0.75 7.33 -9.28
CA VAL A 71 0.31 6.97 -8.33
C VAL A 71 -0.26 6.28 -7.08
N ILE A 72 -1.36 6.79 -6.52
CA ILE A 72 -2.05 6.18 -5.37
C ILE A 72 -2.47 4.76 -5.70
N HIS A 73 -3.13 4.54 -6.85
CA HIS A 73 -3.56 3.21 -7.27
C HIS A 73 -2.40 2.22 -7.45
N LYS A 74 -1.24 2.69 -7.95
CA LYS A 74 -0.04 1.85 -8.04
C LYS A 74 0.47 1.41 -6.68
N TYR A 75 0.44 2.29 -5.68
CA TYR A 75 0.85 1.95 -4.31
C TYR A 75 -0.16 1.02 -3.63
N GLU A 76 -1.45 1.28 -3.80
CA GLU A 76 -2.52 0.43 -3.29
C GLU A 76 -2.44 -0.99 -3.82
N ALA A 77 -2.23 -1.15 -5.14
CA ALA A 77 -2.09 -2.46 -5.76
C ALA A 77 -0.91 -3.25 -5.15
N LYS A 78 0.24 -2.59 -4.91
CA LYS A 78 1.40 -3.22 -4.27
C LYS A 78 1.14 -3.61 -2.82
N ILE A 79 0.46 -2.75 -2.06
CA ILE A 79 0.11 -3.00 -0.66
C ILE A 79 -0.88 -4.16 -0.55
N SER A 80 -1.89 -4.22 -1.43
CA SER A 80 -2.88 -5.30 -1.48
C SER A 80 -2.21 -6.66 -1.59
N VAL A 81 -1.21 -6.81 -2.47
CA VAL A 81 -0.48 -8.07 -2.65
C VAL A 81 0.11 -8.61 -1.35
N ILE A 82 0.62 -7.74 -0.48
CA ILE A 82 1.15 -8.14 0.84
C ILE A 82 0.01 -8.46 1.79
N GLN A 83 -1.01 -7.59 1.87
CA GLN A 83 -2.16 -7.74 2.78
C GLN A 83 -2.91 -9.05 2.52
N ASP A 84 -3.16 -9.38 1.25
CA ASP A 84 -3.85 -10.59 0.84
C ASP A 84 -3.11 -11.86 1.27
N ARG A 85 -1.79 -11.78 1.47
CA ARG A 85 -0.90 -12.91 1.78
C ARG A 85 -0.43 -12.95 3.23
N LEU A 86 -0.86 -12.00 4.09
CA LEU A 86 -0.48 -11.97 5.51
C LEU A 86 -0.84 -13.27 6.25
N HIS A 87 -1.92 -13.92 5.83
CA HIS A 87 -2.41 -15.17 6.42
C HIS A 87 -1.45 -16.37 6.24
N LEU A 88 -0.47 -16.28 5.33
CA LEU A 88 0.50 -17.35 5.09
C LEU A 88 1.51 -17.48 6.24
N ILE A 89 1.70 -16.42 7.01
CA ILE A 89 2.70 -16.37 8.07
C ILE A 89 2.02 -16.80 9.37
N THR A 90 2.45 -17.95 9.87
CA THR A 90 1.83 -18.60 11.04
C THR A 90 2.72 -18.56 12.27
N ASP A 91 4.03 -18.38 12.11
CA ASP A 91 4.93 -18.31 13.26
C ASP A 91 4.80 -16.96 13.99
N ASN A 92 4.57 -17.02 15.30
CA ASN A 92 4.38 -15.84 16.15
C ASN A 92 5.57 -14.89 16.09
N ARG A 93 6.79 -15.43 16.03
CA ARG A 93 8.01 -14.60 15.95
C ARG A 93 8.13 -13.88 14.62
N GLU A 94 7.74 -14.54 13.52
CA GLU A 94 7.74 -13.94 12.19
C GLU A 94 6.64 -12.87 12.08
N ILE A 95 5.46 -13.11 12.65
CA ILE A 95 4.36 -12.14 12.71
C ILE A 95 4.80 -10.84 13.41
N GLU A 96 5.45 -10.95 14.56
CA GLU A 96 5.97 -9.78 15.30
C GLU A 96 7.00 -9.00 14.47
N VAL A 97 7.98 -9.70 13.90
CA VAL A 97 8.97 -9.04 13.04
C VAL A 97 8.30 -8.36 11.86
N LEU A 98 7.35 -9.04 11.20
CA LEU A 98 6.61 -8.47 10.09
C LEU A 98 5.83 -7.21 10.50
N HIS A 99 5.12 -7.24 11.62
CA HIS A 99 4.40 -6.09 12.14
C HIS A 99 5.32 -4.86 12.26
N TRP A 100 6.50 -5.03 12.86
CA TRP A 100 7.46 -3.93 13.00
C TRP A 100 8.08 -3.48 11.67
N LEU A 101 8.23 -4.38 10.69
CA LEU A 101 8.67 -4.04 9.35
C LEU A 101 7.63 -3.18 8.62
N LEU A 102 6.34 -3.53 8.73
CA LEU A 102 5.24 -2.76 8.13
C LEU A 102 5.11 -1.37 8.79
N GLU A 103 5.43 -1.28 10.08
CA GLU A 103 5.52 -0.03 10.83
C GLU A 103 6.79 0.80 10.49
N GLY A 104 7.68 0.27 9.63
CA GLY A 104 8.88 0.98 9.16
C GLY A 104 10.02 1.01 10.18
N LYS A 105 10.03 0.13 11.19
CA LYS A 105 11.13 0.05 12.15
C LYS A 105 12.38 -0.56 11.52
N SER A 106 13.55 -0.02 11.87
CA SER A 106 14.83 -0.54 11.38
C SER A 106 15.15 -1.91 11.99
N TYR A 107 15.93 -2.74 11.27
CA TYR A 107 16.37 -4.05 11.79
C TYR A 107 17.14 -3.94 13.11
N ARG A 108 17.89 -2.84 13.29
CA ARG A 108 18.61 -2.58 14.55
C ARG A 108 17.64 -2.34 15.70
N TRP A 109 16.57 -1.57 15.46
CA TRP A 109 15.52 -1.32 16.45
C TRP A 109 14.77 -2.61 16.80
N ILE A 110 14.36 -3.38 15.78
CA ILE A 110 13.68 -4.67 15.98
C ILE A 110 14.58 -5.64 16.77
N GLY A 111 15.89 -5.65 16.47
CA GLY A 111 16.86 -6.50 17.16
C GLY A 111 17.03 -6.15 18.62
N ALA A 112 17.13 -4.85 18.91
CA ALA A 112 17.16 -4.38 20.28
C ALA A 112 15.85 -4.69 21.02
N HIS A 113 14.70 -4.52 20.36
CA HIS A 113 13.38 -4.77 20.95
C HIS A 113 13.14 -6.25 21.27
N MET A 114 13.58 -7.16 20.39
CA MET A 114 13.36 -8.61 20.54
C MET A 114 14.54 -9.36 21.16
N GLY A 115 15.67 -8.70 21.42
CA GLY A 115 16.90 -9.35 21.88
C GLY A 115 17.58 -10.22 20.82
N LEU A 116 17.44 -9.87 19.54
CA LEU A 116 17.96 -10.64 18.40
C LEU A 116 19.07 -9.88 17.67
N SER A 117 20.00 -10.62 17.08
CA SER A 117 21.03 -10.02 16.23
C SER A 117 20.44 -9.53 14.90
N PHE A 118 21.10 -8.55 14.29
CA PHE A 118 20.74 -8.04 12.95
C PHE A 118 20.66 -9.17 11.92
N SER A 119 21.64 -10.08 11.92
CA SER A 119 21.69 -11.22 10.99
C SER A 119 20.53 -12.18 11.17
N HIS A 120 20.06 -12.34 12.42
CA HIS A 120 18.91 -13.20 12.72
C HIS A 120 17.61 -12.59 12.21
N ILE A 121 17.42 -11.28 12.36
CA ILE A 121 16.26 -10.56 11.79
C ILE A 121 16.27 -10.61 10.27
N LYS A 122 17.45 -10.44 9.66
CA LYS A 122 17.59 -10.58 8.21
C LYS A 122 17.09 -11.96 7.73
N ARG A 123 17.49 -13.03 8.42
CA ARG A 123 17.02 -14.40 8.09
C ARG A 123 15.52 -14.58 8.28
N ILE A 124 14.95 -14.03 9.36
CA ILE A 124 13.49 -14.07 9.58
C ILE A 124 12.76 -13.33 8.45
N ARG A 125 13.26 -12.15 8.07
CA ARG A 125 12.70 -11.38 6.96
C ARG A 125 12.81 -12.14 5.65
N ASP A 126 13.93 -12.82 5.39
CA ASP A 126 14.11 -13.62 4.17
C ASP A 126 13.12 -14.81 4.16
N SER A 127 12.90 -15.48 5.30
CA SER A 127 11.85 -16.50 5.48
C SER A 127 10.44 -15.96 5.21
N ILE A 128 10.10 -14.78 5.73
CA ILE A 128 8.83 -14.10 5.46
C ILE A 128 8.65 -13.82 3.96
N VAL A 129 9.68 -13.29 3.30
CA VAL A 129 9.64 -13.04 1.85
C VAL A 129 9.44 -14.34 1.07
N ASP A 130 10.12 -15.41 1.47
CA ASP A 130 9.97 -16.72 0.85
C ASP A 130 8.54 -17.26 0.99
N GLN A 131 7.94 -17.17 2.18
CA GLN A 131 6.55 -17.57 2.43
C GLN A 131 5.55 -16.74 1.61
N LEU A 132 5.71 -15.41 1.61
CA LEU A 132 4.85 -14.51 0.81
C LEU A 132 5.01 -14.73 -0.70
N SER A 133 6.18 -15.22 -1.14
CA SER A 133 6.45 -15.52 -2.55
C SER A 133 5.86 -16.85 -3.02
N GLN A 134 5.40 -17.70 -2.11
CA GLN A 134 4.75 -18.94 -2.50
C GLN A 134 3.48 -18.59 -3.26
N GLU A 135 3.39 -19.09 -4.50
CA GLU A 135 2.16 -19.01 -5.26
C GLU A 135 1.09 -19.75 -4.46
N THR A 136 0.06 -19.02 -4.05
CA THR A 136 -1.16 -19.64 -3.52
C THR A 136 -1.75 -20.42 -4.68
N ASN A 137 -1.43 -21.71 -4.79
CA ASN A 137 -2.23 -22.64 -5.57
C ASN A 137 -3.64 -22.50 -4.98
N GLY A 138 -4.55 -21.91 -5.76
CA GLY A 138 -5.92 -21.73 -5.32
C GLY A 138 -6.49 -23.06 -4.84
N THR A 139 -7.06 -23.03 -3.63
CA THR A 139 -8.11 -23.88 -3.03
C THR A 139 -7.73 -24.42 -1.65
N ASN A 140 -8.34 -23.83 -0.64
CA ASN A 140 -9.00 -24.49 0.50
C ASN A 140 -10.17 -23.55 0.83
N GLY A 141 -11.25 -23.56 0.06
CA GLY A 141 -12.34 -24.48 0.36
C GLY A 141 -13.29 -23.79 1.32
N THR A 142 -14.28 -23.07 0.78
CA THR A 142 -15.50 -22.70 1.51
C THR A 142 -16.27 -23.98 1.83
N GLU A 143 -15.74 -24.82 2.73
CA GLU A 143 -16.40 -26.03 3.23
C GLU A 143 -17.25 -25.77 4.49
N GLU A 144 -17.49 -24.51 4.85
CA GLU A 144 -18.37 -24.15 5.96
C GLU A 144 -19.75 -23.65 5.48
N THR A 145 -20.42 -24.40 4.60
CA THR A 145 -21.87 -24.26 4.37
C THR A 145 -22.61 -25.60 4.32
N LYS A 146 -22.05 -26.67 4.91
CA LYS A 146 -22.70 -28.00 4.99
C LYS A 146 -23.22 -28.40 6.38
N LEU A 147 -23.27 -27.49 7.35
CA LEU A 147 -23.71 -27.80 8.72
C LEU A 147 -24.88 -26.95 9.23
N LEU A 148 -25.91 -26.72 8.42
CA LEU A 148 -27.26 -26.39 8.91
C LEU A 148 -28.36 -27.04 8.04
N LYS A 149 -28.26 -28.35 7.78
CA LYS A 149 -29.45 -29.18 7.55
C LYS A 149 -29.79 -29.91 8.86
N HIS A 150 -30.10 -29.14 9.90
CA HIS A 150 -30.79 -29.70 11.05
C HIS A 150 -32.30 -29.72 10.76
N LYS A 151 -32.75 -30.89 10.33
CA LYS A 151 -34.05 -31.51 10.62
C LYS A 151 -35.17 -30.54 11.04
N SER A 152 -36.04 -30.19 10.10
CA SER A 152 -37.46 -30.04 10.44
C SER A 152 -38.11 -31.42 10.25
N ALA A 153 -38.26 -32.12 11.37
CA ALA A 153 -39.13 -33.30 11.47
C ALA A 153 -40.34 -32.90 12.32
N CYS A 154 -41.51 -33.40 11.90
CA CYS A 154 -42.89 -33.09 12.33
C CYS A 154 -43.50 -31.83 11.73
#